data_AF-A0A7Y0T3N7-F1
#
_entry.id   AF-A0A7Y0T3N7-F1
#
_cell.length_a   1.000
_cell.length_b   1.000
_cell.length_c   1.000
_cell.angle_alpha   90.00
_cell.angle_beta   90.00
_cell.angle_gamma   90.00
#
_symmetry.space_group_name_H-M   'P 1'
#
loop_
_entity.id
_entity.type
_entity.pdbx_description
1 polymer ?
#
loop_
_entity_poly.entity_id
_entity_poly.type
_entity_poly.pdbx_seq_one_letter_code
_entity_poly.pdbx_strand_id
1 'polypeptide(L)'
;MSELEISNISKDYGASRALHPVSITVERGEFVTILGPSGCGKSTLLRILTGISQPSGGEIRLGGKRIDQAQPEARDIAMVFQSYALFPHMSVAKNLGFGLKMKKVAKDERARRIAHALEICNLTGLVDRMPRQLSGGQQQRVALARAIVMQPSLLLFDEPLSNLDAKLRDTLRHELTELHRRIGATSLYVTHDQAEAMAMSDRIVVMNAGRVVEIGTPLELYRAPKHAFTAGFLGQTNLLPVSAEGQQAQLPWGQSVTLDQAAAGNVQISARPENIHICADQAGDGTVSAVSFMGANALYTVEIGGRQIRVSQSGAETLIDAGQRVALQFPGSVHLLDDSVAGEAA
;
A
#
# COMPACT_ATOMS: atom_id res chain seq x y z
N MET A 1 -10.26 -17.19 10.44
CA MET A 1 -11.59 -16.56 10.60
C MET A 1 -11.40 -15.06 10.47
N SER A 2 -12.28 -14.39 9.72
CA SER A 2 -12.30 -12.94 9.53
C SER A 2 -12.51 -12.21 10.86
N GLU A 3 -11.65 -11.24 11.15
CA GLU A 3 -11.82 -10.33 12.28
C GLU A 3 -12.60 -9.09 11.84
N LEU A 4 -12.36 -8.57 10.63
CA LEU A 4 -13.12 -7.47 10.02
C LEU A 4 -13.78 -7.92 8.73
N GLU A 5 -15.07 -7.61 8.57
CA GLU A 5 -15.83 -7.82 7.34
C GLU A 5 -16.53 -6.52 6.97
N ILE A 6 -16.17 -5.98 5.81
CA ILE A 6 -16.82 -4.84 5.17
C ILE A 6 -17.61 -5.43 4.00
N SER A 7 -18.92 -5.24 4.00
CA SER A 7 -19.81 -5.82 2.98
C SER A 7 -20.58 -4.72 2.26
N ASN A 8 -20.23 -4.51 0.99
CA ASN A 8 -20.87 -3.56 0.08
C ASN A 8 -21.02 -2.14 0.66
N ILE A 9 -20.03 -1.70 1.44
CA ILE A 9 -20.05 -0.35 2.02
C ILE A 9 -19.97 0.68 0.91
N SER A 10 -20.93 1.60 0.91
CA SER A 10 -21.01 2.71 -0.05
C SER A 10 -21.17 4.04 0.67
N LYS A 11 -20.82 5.12 -0.02
CA LYS A 11 -20.95 6.48 0.51
C LYS A 11 -21.25 7.48 -0.58
N ASP A 12 -22.37 8.16 -0.42
CA ASP A 12 -22.82 9.28 -1.24
C ASP A 12 -22.79 10.57 -0.40
N TYR A 13 -22.32 11.66 -0.99
CA TYR A 13 -22.38 13.04 -0.48
C TYR A 13 -23.22 13.87 -1.45
N GLY A 14 -24.52 13.96 -1.18
CA GLY A 14 -25.48 14.54 -2.13
C GLY A 14 -25.50 13.72 -3.42
N ALA A 15 -25.21 14.37 -4.55
CA ALA A 15 -25.15 13.71 -5.87
C ALA A 15 -23.81 13.02 -6.15
N SER A 16 -22.76 13.26 -5.35
CA SER A 16 -21.42 12.70 -5.58
C SER A 16 -21.22 11.40 -4.82
N ARG A 17 -20.87 10.33 -5.54
CA ARG A 17 -20.53 9.03 -4.95
C ARG A 17 -19.05 8.97 -4.60
N ALA A 18 -18.74 8.99 -3.31
CA ALA A 18 -17.36 8.91 -2.81
C ALA A 18 -16.87 7.46 -2.66
N LEU A 19 -17.77 6.52 -2.37
CA LEU A 19 -17.47 5.09 -2.35
C LEU A 19 -18.58 4.34 -3.10
N HIS A 20 -18.16 3.61 -4.13
CA HIS A 20 -18.97 2.52 -4.68
C HIS A 20 -19.01 1.36 -3.68
N PRO A 21 -19.94 0.40 -3.81
CA PRO A 21 -19.99 -0.76 -2.92
C PRO A 21 -18.62 -1.45 -2.83
N VAL A 22 -18.01 -1.36 -1.64
CA VAL A 22 -16.70 -1.92 -1.32
C VAL A 22 -16.88 -3.08 -0.37
N SER A 23 -16.26 -4.21 -0.69
CA SER A 23 -16.23 -5.40 0.14
C SER A 23 -14.79 -5.80 0.43
N ILE A 24 -14.44 -5.92 1.70
CA ILE A 24 -13.08 -6.22 2.18
C ILE A 24 -13.21 -7.13 3.40
N THR A 25 -12.40 -8.18 3.45
CA THR A 25 -12.23 -9.03 4.63
C THR A 25 -10.79 -8.95 5.12
N VAL A 26 -10.63 -8.89 6.44
CA VAL A 26 -9.33 -8.94 7.12
C VAL A 26 -9.36 -10.08 8.14
N GLU A 27 -8.40 -10.97 8.05
CA GLU A 27 -8.24 -12.09 8.96
C GLU A 27 -7.61 -11.66 10.29
N ARG A 28 -7.85 -12.44 11.35
CA ARG A 28 -7.25 -12.17 12.65
C ARG A 28 -5.71 -12.17 12.57
N GLY A 29 -5.09 -11.09 13.04
CA GLY A 29 -3.63 -10.93 13.04
C GLY A 29 -3.04 -10.48 11.70
N GLU A 30 -3.86 -10.34 10.66
CA GLU A 30 -3.43 -9.91 9.32
C GLU A 30 -3.09 -8.41 9.33
N PHE A 31 -2.05 -8.05 8.57
CA PHE A 31 -1.72 -6.68 8.22
C PHE A 31 -2.19 -6.37 6.80
N VAL A 32 -3.33 -5.69 6.68
CA VAL A 32 -3.90 -5.30 5.37
C VAL A 32 -3.65 -3.82 5.11
N THR A 33 -3.14 -3.48 3.93
CA THR A 33 -2.98 -2.09 3.51
C THR A 33 -4.02 -1.69 2.47
N ILE A 34 -4.72 -0.58 2.69
CA ILE A 34 -5.50 0.11 1.66
C ILE A 34 -4.60 1.12 0.98
N LEU A 35 -4.34 0.88 -0.30
CA LEU A 35 -3.45 1.68 -1.13
C LEU A 35 -4.25 2.27 -2.30
N GLY A 36 -3.98 3.53 -2.64
CA GLY A 36 -4.56 4.15 -3.82
C GLY A 36 -4.22 5.63 -3.94
N PRO A 37 -4.53 6.27 -5.07
CA PRO A 37 -4.27 7.70 -5.28
C PRO A 37 -4.99 8.59 -4.27
N SER A 38 -4.57 9.86 -4.20
CA SER A 38 -5.31 10.90 -3.48
C SER A 38 -6.74 10.99 -4.02
N GLY A 39 -7.73 11.07 -3.12
CA GLY A 39 -9.15 11.18 -3.50
C GLY A 39 -9.84 9.86 -3.86
N CYS A 40 -9.16 8.70 -3.84
CA CYS A 40 -9.81 7.42 -4.21
C CYS A 40 -10.77 6.84 -3.14
N GLY A 41 -11.00 7.54 -2.03
CA GLY A 41 -11.98 7.16 -1.00
C GLY A 41 -11.42 6.53 0.28
N LYS A 42 -10.10 6.36 0.42
CA LYS A 42 -9.46 5.73 1.60
C LYS A 42 -9.85 6.40 2.93
N SER A 43 -9.70 7.72 3.03
CA SER A 43 -10.07 8.47 4.24
C SER A 43 -11.58 8.46 4.51
N THR A 44 -12.40 8.37 3.46
CA THR A 44 -13.85 8.19 3.61
C THR A 44 -14.16 6.84 4.23
N LEU A 45 -13.51 5.77 3.76
CA LEU A 45 -13.66 4.42 4.32
C LEU A 45 -13.17 4.36 5.77
N LEU A 46 -12.02 4.98 6.09
CA LEU A 46 -11.54 5.11 7.47
C LEU A 46 -12.53 5.83 8.40
N ARG A 47 -13.10 6.96 7.95
CA ARG A 47 -14.12 7.70 8.73
C ARG A 47 -15.37 6.86 8.96
N ILE A 48 -15.74 6.03 7.98
CA ILE A 48 -16.85 5.09 8.12
C ILE A 48 -16.51 3.99 9.12
N LEU A 49 -15.32 3.38 9.05
CA LEU A 49 -14.87 2.34 9.97
C LEU A 49 -14.79 2.84 11.42
N THR A 50 -14.30 4.06 11.62
CA THR A 50 -14.20 4.72 12.95
C THR A 50 -15.52 5.26 13.48
N GLY A 51 -16.58 5.29 12.67
CA GLY A 51 -17.90 5.80 13.05
C GLY A 51 -18.04 7.31 13.04
N ILE A 52 -17.04 8.03 12.54
CA ILE A 52 -17.09 9.48 12.33
C ILE A 52 -18.08 9.84 11.21
N SER A 53 -18.24 8.96 10.22
CA SER A 53 -19.20 9.11 9.13
C SER A 53 -20.07 7.87 9.02
N GLN A 54 -21.37 8.05 8.79
CA GLN A 54 -22.30 6.93 8.55
C GLN A 54 -22.19 6.47 7.08
N PRO A 55 -22.18 5.17 6.78
CA PRO A 55 -22.25 4.67 5.41
C PRO A 55 -23.63 5.00 4.79
N SER A 56 -23.70 5.09 3.46
CA SER A 56 -24.97 5.23 2.74
C SER A 56 -25.65 3.88 2.52
N GLY A 57 -24.89 2.78 2.54
CA GLY A 57 -25.37 1.42 2.44
C GLY A 57 -24.26 0.42 2.77
N GLY A 58 -24.63 -0.85 2.88
CA GLY A 58 -23.73 -1.94 3.30
C GLY A 58 -23.73 -2.17 4.81
N GLU A 59 -22.83 -3.04 5.27
CA GLU A 59 -22.64 -3.32 6.69
C GLU A 59 -21.17 -3.59 7.04
N ILE A 60 -20.82 -3.41 8.32
CA ILE A 60 -19.48 -3.67 8.85
C ILE A 60 -19.62 -4.58 10.05
N ARG A 61 -18.87 -5.69 10.07
CA ARG A 61 -18.76 -6.59 11.21
C ARG A 61 -17.33 -6.63 11.72
N LEU A 62 -17.18 -6.60 13.05
CA LEU A 62 -15.90 -6.75 13.75
C LEU A 62 -16.05 -7.85 14.80
N GLY A 63 -15.23 -8.90 14.73
CA GLY A 63 -15.34 -10.09 15.57
C GLY A 63 -16.74 -10.74 15.48
N GLY A 64 -17.36 -10.70 14.29
CA GLY A 64 -18.72 -11.18 14.03
C GLY A 64 -19.85 -10.25 14.51
N LYS A 65 -19.56 -9.14 15.19
CA LYS A 65 -20.57 -8.18 15.66
C LYS A 65 -20.73 -7.05 14.65
N ARG A 66 -21.98 -6.73 14.29
CA ARG A 66 -22.29 -5.60 13.41
C ARG A 66 -22.02 -4.27 14.11
N ILE A 67 -21.21 -3.38 13.51
CA ILE A 67 -20.74 -2.13 14.12
C ILE A 67 -21.00 -0.87 13.28
N ASP A 68 -21.57 -0.98 12.07
CA ASP A 68 -21.78 0.18 11.18
C ASP A 68 -22.66 1.28 11.81
N GLN A 69 -23.58 0.91 12.70
CA GLN A 69 -24.44 1.85 13.44
C GLN A 69 -23.92 2.22 14.83
N ALA A 70 -22.82 1.59 15.29
CA ALA A 70 -22.25 1.87 16.60
C ALA A 70 -21.56 3.24 16.61
N GLN A 71 -21.67 3.94 17.74
CA GLN A 71 -20.92 5.17 18.01
C GLN A 71 -19.40 4.88 18.05
N PRO A 72 -18.54 5.85 17.70
CA PRO A 72 -17.09 5.66 17.67
C PRO A 72 -16.50 5.00 18.92
N GLU A 73 -16.94 5.38 20.12
CA GLU A 73 -16.39 4.86 21.39
C GLU A 73 -16.81 3.42 21.68
N ALA A 74 -17.88 2.95 21.04
CA ALA A 74 -18.40 1.59 21.14
C ALA A 74 -17.79 0.65 20.09
N ARG A 75 -17.03 1.18 19.13
CA ARG A 75 -16.28 0.37 18.17
C ARG A 75 -14.98 -0.07 18.84
N ASP A 76 -14.71 -1.37 18.83
CA ASP A 76 -13.51 -1.93 19.44
C ASP A 76 -12.27 -1.76 18.55
N ILE A 77 -12.02 -0.51 18.17
CA ILE A 77 -11.04 -0.06 17.20
C ILE A 77 -10.16 1.00 17.87
N ALA A 78 -8.84 0.92 17.70
CA ALA A 78 -7.95 2.02 18.05
C ALA A 78 -7.27 2.58 16.80
N MET A 79 -7.21 3.91 16.72
CA MET A 79 -6.66 4.63 15.58
C MET A 79 -5.33 5.30 15.91
N VAL A 80 -4.37 5.16 15.01
CA VAL A 80 -3.10 5.88 14.99
C VAL A 80 -3.17 6.91 13.85
N PHE A 81 -3.20 8.18 14.23
CA PHE A 81 -3.34 9.31 13.29
C PHE A 81 -1.99 9.72 12.68
N GLN A 82 -2.02 10.27 11.47
CA GLN A 82 -0.88 10.87 10.75
C GLN A 82 -0.09 11.88 11.60
N SER A 83 -0.75 12.74 12.38
CA SER A 83 -0.12 13.75 13.24
C SER A 83 0.17 13.27 14.66
N TYR A 84 0.06 11.95 14.91
CA TYR A 84 0.15 11.26 16.20
C TYR A 84 -0.96 11.64 17.20
N ALA A 85 -1.54 12.84 17.08
CA ALA A 85 -2.60 13.39 17.92
C ALA A 85 -2.32 13.23 19.43
N LEU A 86 -1.06 13.37 19.85
CA LEU A 86 -0.68 13.27 21.27
C LEU A 86 -1.21 14.48 22.05
N PHE A 87 -1.60 14.27 23.31
CA PHE A 87 -1.98 15.37 24.18
C PHE A 87 -0.72 16.13 24.63
N PRO A 88 -0.50 17.37 24.16
CA PRO A 88 0.78 18.07 24.36
C PRO A 88 1.02 18.46 25.82
N HIS A 89 -0.06 18.53 26.61
CA HIS A 89 -0.07 18.88 28.03
C HIS A 89 -0.07 17.65 28.95
N MET A 90 0.13 16.44 28.42
CA MET A 90 0.22 15.20 29.18
C MET A 90 1.58 14.52 28.95
N SER A 91 2.13 13.89 29.98
CA SER A 91 3.32 13.04 29.83
C SER A 91 3.01 11.76 29.03
N VAL A 92 4.02 10.98 28.65
CA VAL A 92 3.84 9.67 28.00
C VAL A 92 2.90 8.78 28.84
N ALA A 93 3.15 8.61 30.13
CA ALA A 93 2.30 7.80 31.00
C ALA A 93 0.83 8.25 31.01
N LYS A 94 0.62 9.58 31.03
CA LYS A 94 -0.72 10.17 31.02
C LYS A 94 -1.41 10.00 29.66
N ASN A 95 -0.68 10.10 28.56
CA ASN A 95 -1.19 9.83 27.21
C ASN A 95 -1.70 8.38 27.10
N LEU A 96 -0.90 7.41 27.53
CA LEU A 96 -1.29 5.98 27.51
C LEU A 96 -2.47 5.71 28.47
N GLY A 97 -2.45 6.31 29.66
CA GLY A 97 -3.46 6.05 30.69
C GLY A 97 -4.80 6.76 30.49
N PHE A 98 -4.91 7.74 29.59
CA PHE A 98 -6.10 8.57 29.44
C PHE A 98 -7.34 7.74 29.04
N GLY A 99 -7.27 6.97 27.95
CA GLY A 99 -8.38 6.15 27.46
C GLY A 99 -8.85 5.10 28.49
N LEU A 100 -7.89 4.49 29.19
CA LEU A 100 -8.17 3.52 30.26
C LEU A 100 -8.91 4.14 31.45
N LYS A 101 -8.58 5.39 31.81
CA LYS A 101 -9.32 6.14 32.84
C LYS A 101 -10.75 6.45 32.40
N MET A 102 -10.94 6.86 31.15
CA MET A 102 -12.27 7.14 30.59
C MET A 102 -13.15 5.89 30.55
N LYS A 103 -12.58 4.72 30.19
CA LYS A 103 -13.26 3.41 30.27
C LYS A 103 -13.38 2.85 31.70
N LYS A 104 -13.00 3.62 32.73
CA LYS A 104 -13.05 3.23 34.15
C LYS A 104 -12.33 1.90 34.45
N VAL A 105 -11.24 1.60 33.73
CA VAL A 105 -10.43 0.40 33.98
C VAL A 105 -9.78 0.51 35.37
N ALA A 106 -9.81 -0.61 36.11
CA ALA A 106 -9.25 -0.71 37.45
C ALA A 106 -7.78 -0.23 37.50
N LYS A 107 -7.38 0.37 38.62
CA LYS A 107 -6.06 1.03 38.77
C LYS A 107 -4.90 0.08 38.48
N ASP A 108 -4.96 -1.14 39.01
CA ASP A 108 -3.87 -2.12 38.89
C ASP A 108 -3.78 -2.68 37.46
N GLU A 109 -4.93 -2.95 36.84
CA GLU A 109 -4.98 -3.37 35.45
C GLU A 109 -4.48 -2.27 34.51
N ARG A 110 -4.84 -1.01 34.78
CA ARG A 110 -4.30 0.12 34.03
C ARG A 110 -2.78 0.23 34.15
N ALA A 111 -2.23 0.05 35.35
CA ALA A 111 -0.79 0.09 35.56
C ALA A 111 -0.08 -1.04 34.79
N ARG A 112 -0.63 -2.27 34.83
CA ARG A 112 -0.12 -3.43 34.10
C ARG A 112 -0.11 -3.20 32.58
N ARG A 113 -1.23 -2.74 32.01
CA ARG A 113 -1.32 -2.48 30.57
C ARG A 113 -0.38 -1.37 30.12
N ILE A 114 -0.27 -0.28 30.89
CA ILE A 114 0.66 0.80 30.60
C ILE A 114 2.10 0.29 30.62
N ALA A 115 2.49 -0.48 31.65
CA ALA A 115 3.83 -1.06 31.74
C ALA A 115 4.15 -1.96 30.53
N HIS A 116 3.23 -2.84 30.16
CA HIS A 116 3.38 -3.71 28.99
C HIS A 116 3.50 -2.91 27.68
N ALA A 117 2.65 -1.88 27.48
CA ALA A 117 2.71 -1.03 26.29
C ALA A 117 4.01 -0.21 26.20
N LEU A 118 4.54 0.24 27.35
CA LEU A 118 5.84 0.92 27.41
C LEU A 118 6.99 -0.01 27.05
N GLU A 119 6.96 -1.25 27.53
CA GLU A 119 7.99 -2.25 27.24
C GLU A 119 7.99 -2.64 25.77
N ILE A 120 6.82 -3.03 25.22
CA ILE A 120 6.74 -3.50 23.83
C ILE A 120 7.15 -2.41 22.84
N CYS A 121 6.82 -1.15 23.12
CA CYS A 121 7.15 0.01 22.30
C CYS A 121 8.51 0.65 22.64
N ASN A 122 9.32 0.06 23.52
CA ASN A 122 10.63 0.58 23.92
C ASN A 122 10.59 2.04 24.45
N LEU A 123 9.67 2.31 25.39
CA LEU A 123 9.42 3.62 26.00
C LEU A 123 9.68 3.69 27.51
N THR A 124 10.20 2.62 28.13
CA THR A 124 10.34 2.48 29.59
C THR A 124 11.11 3.62 30.27
N GLY A 125 12.08 4.26 29.59
CA GLY A 125 12.83 5.41 30.12
C GLY A 125 12.22 6.79 29.84
N LEU A 126 11.07 6.86 29.16
CA LEU A 126 10.49 8.11 28.64
C LEU A 126 9.14 8.48 29.28
N VAL A 127 8.74 7.76 30.33
CA VAL A 127 7.40 7.78 30.93
C VAL A 127 6.94 9.17 31.37
N ASP A 128 7.86 9.98 31.90
CA ASP A 128 7.57 11.33 32.42
C ASP A 128 7.80 12.44 31.39
N ARG A 129 8.30 12.11 30.20
CA ARG A 129 8.54 13.09 29.15
C ARG A 129 7.22 13.59 28.57
N MET A 130 7.20 14.85 28.18
CA MET A 130 6.14 15.50 27.42
C MET A 130 6.41 15.32 25.92
N PRO A 131 5.38 15.33 25.03
CA PRO A 131 5.57 15.16 23.59
C PRO A 131 6.64 16.07 22.97
N ARG A 132 6.71 17.34 23.38
CA ARG A 132 7.73 18.30 22.94
C ARG A 132 9.19 17.93 23.26
N GLN A 133 9.40 16.96 24.16
CA GLN A 133 10.72 16.47 24.57
C GLN A 133 11.12 15.17 23.86
N LEU A 134 10.31 14.70 22.91
CA LEU A 134 10.47 13.45 22.21
C LEU A 134 10.80 13.69 20.73
N SER A 135 11.63 12.83 20.15
CA SER A 135 11.84 12.78 18.70
C SER A 135 10.57 12.33 17.95
N GLY A 136 10.51 12.54 16.63
CA GLY A 136 9.36 12.10 15.82
C GLY A 136 9.05 10.61 15.96
N GLY A 137 10.08 9.75 15.88
CA GLY A 137 9.91 8.30 16.08
C GLY A 137 9.46 7.93 17.49
N GLN A 138 9.95 8.63 18.52
CA GLN A 138 9.46 8.44 19.89
C GLN A 138 8.00 8.86 20.04
N GLN A 139 7.56 9.96 19.42
CA GLN A 139 6.16 10.38 19.43
C GLN A 139 5.27 9.35 18.73
N GLN A 140 5.70 8.79 17.61
CA GLN A 140 4.98 7.72 16.93
C GLN A 140 4.84 6.48 17.82
N ARG A 141 5.93 6.04 18.47
CA ARG A 141 5.88 4.91 19.43
C ARG A 141 4.92 5.20 20.59
N VAL A 142 4.83 6.44 21.07
CA VAL A 142 3.85 6.83 22.10
C VAL A 142 2.41 6.75 21.56
N ALA A 143 2.16 7.20 20.33
CA ALA A 143 0.83 7.11 19.71
C ALA A 143 0.39 5.65 19.52
N LEU A 144 1.33 4.80 19.11
CA LEU A 144 1.13 3.37 18.96
C LEU A 144 0.90 2.68 20.30
N ALA A 145 1.73 2.96 21.31
CA ALA A 145 1.53 2.47 22.67
C ALA A 145 0.17 2.88 23.23
N ARG A 146 -0.30 4.10 22.95
CA ARG A 146 -1.63 4.57 23.32
C ARG A 146 -2.76 3.80 22.64
N ALA A 147 -2.56 3.34 21.40
CA ALA A 147 -3.53 2.48 20.72
C ALA A 147 -3.54 1.06 21.31
N ILE A 148 -2.36 0.47 21.51
CA ILE A 148 -2.17 -0.90 22.00
C ILE A 148 -2.65 -1.09 23.44
N VAL A 149 -2.46 -0.08 24.30
CA VAL A 149 -2.86 -0.16 25.72
C VAL A 149 -4.37 -0.42 25.88
N MET A 150 -5.17 -0.09 24.87
CA MET A 150 -6.61 -0.34 24.84
C MET A 150 -6.97 -1.79 24.51
N GLN A 151 -6.02 -2.58 23.97
CA GLN A 151 -6.20 -3.95 23.49
C GLN A 151 -7.38 -4.08 22.51
N PRO A 152 -7.41 -3.29 21.42
CA PRO A 152 -8.52 -3.31 20.47
C PRO A 152 -8.48 -4.59 19.62
N SER A 153 -9.64 -5.00 19.10
CA SER A 153 -9.73 -6.06 18.09
C SER A 153 -9.13 -5.64 16.74
N LEU A 154 -9.10 -4.34 16.43
CA LEU A 154 -8.53 -3.77 15.20
C LEU A 154 -7.70 -2.51 15.48
N LEU A 155 -6.47 -2.49 14.95
CA LEU A 155 -5.64 -1.30 14.83
C LEU A 155 -5.84 -0.66 13.45
N LEU A 156 -6.17 0.63 13.44
CA LEU A 156 -6.26 1.43 12.22
C LEU A 156 -5.10 2.43 12.16
N PHE A 157 -4.43 2.50 11.02
CA PHE A 157 -3.36 3.45 10.77
C PHE A 157 -3.75 4.36 9.60
N ASP A 158 -3.69 5.67 9.80
CA ASP A 158 -4.00 6.68 8.77
C ASP A 158 -2.73 7.45 8.42
N GLU A 159 -2.08 7.02 7.34
CA GLU A 159 -0.81 7.56 6.80
C GLU A 159 0.24 7.89 7.87
N PRO A 160 0.56 7.00 8.83
CA PRO A 160 1.34 7.34 10.01
C PRO A 160 2.79 7.74 9.73
N LEU A 161 3.29 7.52 8.50
CA LEU A 161 4.68 7.73 8.10
C LEU A 161 4.87 8.83 7.04
N SER A 162 3.79 9.44 6.54
CA SER A 162 3.84 10.32 5.36
C SER A 162 4.59 11.64 5.57
N ASN A 163 4.63 12.14 6.81
CA ASN A 163 5.28 13.43 7.14
C ASN A 163 6.76 13.31 7.54
N LEU A 164 7.37 12.15 7.32
CA LEU A 164 8.74 11.86 7.74
C LEU A 164 9.72 11.85 6.57
N ASP A 165 10.99 12.19 6.83
CA ASP A 165 12.06 12.05 5.86
C ASP A 165 12.32 10.57 5.51
N ALA A 166 12.94 10.33 4.36
CA ALA A 166 13.08 8.99 3.80
C ALA A 166 13.84 8.02 4.72
N LYS A 167 14.90 8.47 5.40
CA LYS A 167 15.73 7.59 6.25
C LYS A 167 14.98 7.19 7.51
N LEU A 168 14.32 8.16 8.15
CA LEU A 168 13.49 7.90 9.33
C LEU A 168 12.27 7.04 8.98
N ARG A 169 11.64 7.30 7.82
CA ARG A 169 10.52 6.50 7.31
C ARG A 169 10.90 5.03 7.16
N ASP A 170 12.04 4.74 6.53
CA ASP A 170 12.49 3.35 6.32
C ASP A 170 12.74 2.62 7.64
N THR A 171 13.41 3.30 8.58
CA THR A 171 13.64 2.77 9.94
C THR A 171 12.32 2.46 10.64
N LEU A 172 11.38 3.40 10.65
CA LEU A 172 10.10 3.24 11.35
C LEU A 172 9.17 2.25 10.67
N ARG A 173 9.27 2.08 9.35
CA ARG A 173 8.58 1.03 8.61
C ARG A 173 8.97 -0.34 9.12
N HIS A 174 10.28 -0.61 9.23
CA HIS A 174 10.79 -1.87 9.77
C HIS A 174 10.32 -2.11 11.20
N GLU A 175 10.45 -1.10 12.07
CA GLU A 175 10.01 -1.18 13.46
C GLU A 175 8.51 -1.46 13.59
N LEU A 176 7.67 -0.85 12.75
CA LEU A 176 6.23 -1.04 12.80
C LEU A 176 5.85 -2.47 12.38
N THR A 177 6.49 -3.03 11.37
CA THR A 177 6.30 -4.44 10.96
C THR A 177 6.72 -5.40 12.07
N GLU A 178 7.88 -5.17 12.70
CA GLU A 178 8.31 -5.99 13.84
C GLU A 178 7.36 -5.88 15.02
N LEU A 179 6.89 -4.67 15.33
CA LEU A 179 5.97 -4.46 16.43
C LEU A 179 4.63 -5.13 16.18
N HIS A 180 4.07 -5.03 14.97
CA HIS A 180 2.86 -5.74 14.58
C HIS A 180 3.00 -7.25 14.83
N ARG A 181 4.11 -7.85 14.36
CA ARG A 181 4.39 -9.28 14.57
C ARG A 181 4.47 -9.65 16.05
N ARG A 182 5.04 -8.79 16.90
CA ARG A 182 5.13 -9.02 18.35
C ARG A 182 3.77 -8.88 19.05
N ILE A 183 2.91 -7.99 18.59
CA ILE A 183 1.58 -7.77 19.19
C ILE A 183 0.59 -8.83 18.72
N GLY A 184 0.66 -9.25 17.45
CA GLY A 184 -0.32 -10.15 16.82
C GLY A 184 -1.71 -9.52 16.65
N ALA A 185 -1.79 -8.19 16.61
CA ALA A 185 -3.05 -7.48 16.41
C ALA A 185 -3.51 -7.59 14.94
N THR A 186 -4.81 -7.47 14.70
CA THR A 186 -5.33 -7.25 13.34
C THR A 186 -5.14 -5.78 12.98
N SER A 187 -4.58 -5.51 11.81
CA SER A 187 -4.19 -4.15 11.41
C SER A 187 -4.74 -3.81 10.02
N LEU A 188 -5.32 -2.62 9.91
CA LEU A 188 -5.65 -2.01 8.62
C LEU A 188 -4.88 -0.70 8.48
N TYR A 189 -4.00 -0.65 7.50
CA TYR A 189 -3.08 0.45 7.26
C TYR A 189 -3.50 1.21 6.01
N VAL A 190 -3.50 2.54 6.07
CA VAL A 190 -3.84 3.37 4.91
C VAL A 190 -2.65 4.22 4.53
N THR A 191 -2.29 4.17 3.26
CA THR A 191 -1.19 4.95 2.70
C THR A 191 -1.39 5.24 1.22
N HIS A 192 -0.60 6.17 0.72
CA HIS A 192 -0.38 6.36 -0.71
C HIS A 192 1.05 5.95 -1.12
N ASP A 193 1.90 5.55 -0.17
CA ASP A 193 3.28 5.11 -0.41
C ASP A 193 3.29 3.61 -0.75
N GLN A 194 3.71 3.31 -1.97
CA GLN A 194 3.74 1.94 -2.49
C GLN A 194 4.80 1.09 -1.77
N ALA A 195 5.93 1.68 -1.39
CA ALA A 195 7.00 0.95 -0.71
C ALA A 195 6.58 0.52 0.69
N GLU A 196 5.78 1.34 1.38
CA GLU A 196 5.13 0.93 2.64
C GLU A 196 4.20 -0.27 2.43
N ALA A 197 3.27 -0.17 1.48
CA ALA A 197 2.32 -1.25 1.21
C ALA A 197 3.05 -2.56 0.82
N MET A 198 4.08 -2.48 -0.01
CA MET A 198 4.82 -3.65 -0.48
C MET A 198 5.65 -4.33 0.60
N ALA A 199 6.25 -3.56 1.51
CA ALA A 199 7.19 -4.11 2.49
C ALA A 199 6.52 -4.58 3.80
N MET A 200 5.31 -4.10 4.10
CA MET A 200 4.67 -4.32 5.41
C MET A 200 3.48 -5.27 5.37
N SER A 201 2.78 -5.36 4.23
CA SER A 201 1.44 -5.94 4.20
C SER A 201 1.46 -7.43 3.89
N ASP A 202 0.58 -8.17 4.55
CA ASP A 202 0.21 -9.53 4.13
C ASP A 202 -0.63 -9.46 2.85
N ARG A 203 -1.57 -8.50 2.80
CA ARG A 203 -2.40 -8.20 1.63
C ARG A 203 -2.57 -6.70 1.41
N ILE A 204 -2.70 -6.31 0.14
CA ILE A 204 -2.98 -4.93 -0.27
C ILE A 204 -4.36 -4.90 -0.95
N VAL A 205 -5.16 -3.91 -0.59
CA VAL A 205 -6.41 -3.53 -1.26
C VAL A 205 -6.11 -2.30 -2.11
N VAL A 206 -6.04 -2.47 -3.42
CA VAL A 206 -5.81 -1.38 -4.38
C VAL A 206 -7.14 -0.70 -4.66
N MET A 207 -7.22 0.61 -4.40
CA MET A 207 -8.40 1.43 -4.62
C MET A 207 -8.19 2.49 -5.69
N ASN A 208 -9.18 2.65 -6.56
CA ASN A 208 -9.24 3.73 -7.54
C ASN A 208 -10.67 4.28 -7.63
N ALA A 209 -10.82 5.61 -7.68
CA ALA A 209 -12.11 6.27 -7.88
C ALA A 209 -13.27 5.70 -7.01
N GLY A 210 -13.02 5.44 -5.73
CA GLY A 210 -14.04 4.92 -4.80
C GLY A 210 -14.36 3.43 -4.96
N ARG A 211 -13.58 2.67 -5.73
CA ARG A 211 -13.74 1.23 -5.98
C ARG A 211 -12.50 0.47 -5.54
N VAL A 212 -12.69 -0.78 -5.11
CA VAL A 212 -11.60 -1.75 -5.05
C VAL A 212 -11.34 -2.24 -6.47
N VAL A 213 -10.10 -2.10 -6.94
CA VAL A 213 -9.64 -2.59 -8.24
C VAL A 213 -9.15 -4.02 -8.08
N GLU A 214 -8.29 -4.26 -7.10
CA GLU A 214 -7.65 -5.56 -6.91
C GLU A 214 -7.28 -5.78 -5.45
N ILE A 215 -7.28 -7.04 -5.02
CA ILE A 215 -6.84 -7.46 -3.70
C ILE A 215 -5.92 -8.66 -3.88
N GLY A 216 -4.74 -8.62 -3.26
CA GLY A 216 -3.78 -9.71 -3.33
C GLY A 216 -2.60 -9.46 -2.41
N THR A 217 -1.68 -10.42 -2.35
CA THR A 217 -0.39 -10.23 -1.69
C THR A 217 0.46 -9.20 -2.46
N PRO A 218 1.42 -8.53 -1.81
CA PRO A 218 2.35 -7.64 -2.50
C PRO A 218 3.01 -8.26 -3.73
N LEU A 219 3.42 -9.53 -3.63
CA LEU A 219 4.11 -10.24 -4.70
C LEU A 219 3.20 -10.52 -5.89
N GLU A 220 1.97 -10.98 -5.64
CA GLU A 220 0.96 -11.23 -6.68
C GLU A 220 0.62 -9.94 -7.43
N LEU A 221 0.28 -8.87 -6.69
CA LEU A 221 -0.11 -7.60 -7.30
C LEU A 221 1.04 -6.92 -8.06
N TYR A 222 2.29 -7.18 -7.68
CA TYR A 222 3.44 -6.66 -8.41
C TYR A 222 3.79 -7.49 -9.65
N ARG A 223 3.82 -8.83 -9.53
CA ARG A 223 4.30 -9.72 -10.60
C ARG A 223 3.23 -10.15 -11.58
N ALA A 224 2.00 -10.31 -11.11
CA ALA A 224 0.85 -10.78 -11.90
C ALA A 224 -0.40 -9.93 -11.64
N PRO A 225 -0.34 -8.59 -11.84
CA PRO A 225 -1.50 -7.71 -11.69
C PRO A 225 -2.55 -8.00 -12.75
N LYS A 226 -3.80 -8.26 -12.36
CA LYS A 226 -4.88 -8.52 -13.31
C LYS A 226 -5.26 -7.29 -14.13
N HIS A 227 -5.23 -6.12 -13.49
CA HIS A 227 -5.72 -4.88 -14.09
C HIS A 227 -4.60 -3.94 -14.50
N ALA A 228 -4.79 -3.24 -15.62
CA ALA A 228 -3.82 -2.27 -16.14
C ALA A 228 -3.54 -1.14 -15.14
N PHE A 229 -4.57 -0.72 -14.40
CA PHE A 229 -4.42 0.25 -13.32
C PHE A 229 -3.47 -0.27 -12.23
N THR A 230 -3.67 -1.49 -11.72
CA THR A 230 -2.79 -2.09 -10.70
C THR A 230 -1.36 -2.18 -11.21
N ALA A 231 -1.18 -2.65 -12.45
CA ALA A 231 0.13 -2.79 -13.08
C ALA A 231 0.88 -1.46 -13.20
N GLY A 232 0.18 -0.40 -13.63
CA GLY A 232 0.75 0.94 -13.79
C GLY A 232 0.86 1.74 -12.49
N PHE A 233 0.06 1.40 -11.49
CA PHE A 233 0.06 2.08 -10.20
C PHE A 233 1.09 1.49 -9.23
N LEU A 234 1.39 0.20 -9.29
CA LEU A 234 2.37 -0.46 -8.42
C LEU A 234 3.72 -0.57 -9.12
N GLY A 235 4.61 0.39 -8.89
CA GLY A 235 5.91 0.49 -9.55
C GLY A 235 5.83 0.90 -11.02
N GLN A 236 6.96 0.85 -11.72
CA GLN A 236 7.00 1.14 -13.16
C GLN A 236 6.61 -0.11 -13.96
N THR A 237 5.91 0.08 -15.08
CA THR A 237 5.63 -0.98 -16.05
C THR A 237 5.51 -0.42 -17.45
N ASN A 238 5.77 -1.26 -18.46
CA ASN A 238 5.45 -0.98 -19.85
C ASN A 238 4.14 -1.68 -20.18
N LEU A 239 3.11 -0.89 -20.49
CA LEU A 239 1.83 -1.41 -20.98
C LEU A 239 1.87 -1.41 -22.51
N LEU A 240 1.80 -2.59 -23.12
CA LEU A 240 1.96 -2.74 -24.56
C LEU A 240 0.75 -3.45 -25.17
N PRO A 241 0.14 -2.89 -26.22
CA PRO A 241 -0.79 -3.65 -27.03
C PRO A 241 -0.02 -4.62 -27.92
N VAL A 242 -0.50 -5.85 -28.02
CA VAL A 242 0.09 -6.92 -28.82
C VAL A 242 -0.97 -7.69 -29.58
N SER A 243 -0.59 -8.26 -30.72
CA SER A 243 -1.41 -9.25 -31.43
C SER A 243 -1.01 -10.64 -30.96
N ALA A 244 -1.91 -11.34 -30.28
CA ALA A 244 -1.67 -12.66 -29.71
C ALA A 244 -2.32 -13.79 -30.52
N GLU A 245 -1.62 -14.93 -30.59
CA GLU A 245 -2.12 -16.20 -31.10
C GLU A 245 -1.57 -17.34 -30.21
N GLY A 246 -2.44 -17.91 -29.37
CA GLY A 246 -2.02 -18.90 -28.37
C GLY A 246 -1.11 -18.24 -27.33
N GLN A 247 0.05 -18.83 -27.04
CA GLN A 247 1.03 -18.26 -26.12
C GLN A 247 2.09 -17.38 -26.81
N GLN A 248 1.93 -17.08 -28.09
CA GLN A 248 2.84 -16.17 -28.80
C GLN A 248 2.14 -14.85 -29.06
N ALA A 249 2.87 -13.75 -28.95
CA ALA A 249 2.39 -12.43 -29.30
C ALA A 249 3.44 -11.62 -30.05
N GLN A 250 3.00 -10.78 -30.97
CA GLN A 250 3.86 -9.83 -31.67
C GLN A 250 3.79 -8.45 -31.03
N LEU A 251 4.96 -7.92 -30.66
CA LEU A 251 5.13 -6.55 -30.21
C LEU A 251 4.93 -5.57 -31.38
N PRO A 252 4.65 -4.28 -31.11
CA PRO A 252 4.41 -3.27 -32.14
C PRO A 252 5.54 -3.08 -33.16
N TRP A 253 6.77 -3.48 -32.85
CA TRP A 253 7.94 -3.46 -33.73
C TRP A 253 8.25 -4.82 -34.39
N GLY A 254 7.36 -5.81 -34.30
CA GLY A 254 7.47 -7.11 -34.98
C GLY A 254 8.22 -8.19 -34.20
N GLN A 255 8.84 -7.88 -33.06
CA GLN A 255 9.46 -8.87 -32.18
C GLN A 255 8.41 -9.81 -31.59
N SER A 256 8.66 -11.12 -31.62
CA SER A 256 7.80 -12.12 -30.97
C SER A 256 8.17 -12.31 -29.51
N VAL A 257 7.16 -12.43 -28.65
CA VAL A 257 7.29 -12.72 -27.22
C VAL A 257 6.36 -13.86 -26.81
N THR A 258 6.73 -14.54 -25.73
CA THR A 258 5.88 -15.57 -25.12
C THR A 258 4.99 -14.94 -24.06
N LEU A 259 3.70 -15.25 -24.06
CA LEU A 259 2.76 -14.86 -23.02
C LEU A 259 2.77 -15.89 -21.88
N ASP A 260 2.44 -15.46 -20.67
CA ASP A 260 2.26 -16.35 -19.52
C ASP A 260 0.93 -17.13 -19.56
N GLN A 261 -0.01 -16.67 -20.38
CA GLN A 261 -1.32 -17.27 -20.62
C GLN A 261 -1.69 -17.15 -22.09
N ALA A 262 -2.47 -18.11 -22.59
CA ALA A 262 -2.90 -18.09 -23.99
C ALA A 262 -3.96 -17.00 -24.26
N ALA A 263 -3.81 -16.29 -25.38
CA ALA A 263 -4.74 -15.25 -25.81
C ALA A 263 -4.91 -15.26 -27.33
N ALA A 264 -5.93 -14.54 -27.82
CA ALA A 264 -6.18 -14.37 -29.25
C ALA A 264 -6.58 -12.93 -29.55
N GLY A 265 -6.02 -12.37 -30.64
CA GLY A 265 -6.33 -11.02 -31.11
C GLY A 265 -5.55 -9.92 -30.37
N ASN A 266 -6.10 -8.71 -30.38
CA ASN A 266 -5.45 -7.54 -29.78
C ASN A 266 -5.66 -7.54 -28.26
N VAL A 267 -4.57 -7.76 -27.52
CA VAL A 267 -4.57 -7.80 -26.05
C VAL A 267 -3.54 -6.84 -25.48
N GLN A 268 -3.63 -6.58 -24.18
CA GLN A 268 -2.69 -5.72 -23.47
C GLN A 268 -1.81 -6.58 -22.56
N ILE A 269 -0.51 -6.32 -22.59
CA ILE A 269 0.47 -6.98 -21.71
C ILE A 269 1.14 -5.97 -20.78
N SER A 270 1.70 -6.48 -19.69
CA SER A 270 2.54 -5.75 -18.76
C SER A 270 3.95 -6.30 -18.77
N ALA A 271 4.93 -5.47 -19.12
CA ALA A 271 6.34 -5.80 -19.06
C ALA A 271 7.07 -4.85 -18.10
N ARG A 272 7.45 -5.38 -16.92
CA ARG A 272 8.23 -4.64 -15.92
C ARG A 272 9.60 -4.25 -16.50
N PRO A 273 10.10 -3.01 -16.27
CA PRO A 273 11.39 -2.57 -16.80
C PRO A 273 12.56 -3.48 -16.43
N GLU A 274 12.56 -4.04 -15.23
CA GLU A 274 13.60 -4.97 -14.73
C GLU A 274 13.52 -6.37 -15.36
N ASN A 275 12.43 -6.70 -16.06
CA ASN A 275 12.27 -7.95 -16.79
C ASN A 275 12.65 -7.82 -18.29
N ILE A 276 13.10 -6.64 -18.71
CA ILE A 276 13.55 -6.38 -20.08
C ILE A 276 15.07 -6.26 -20.04
N HIS A 277 15.76 -7.03 -20.88
CA HIS A 277 17.20 -6.89 -21.04
C HIS A 277 17.51 -5.91 -22.15
N ILE A 278 18.48 -5.04 -21.91
CA ILE A 278 19.00 -4.05 -22.86
C ILE A 278 20.48 -4.35 -23.14
N CYS A 279 20.87 -4.34 -24.40
CA CYS A 279 22.26 -4.42 -24.82
C CYS A 279 22.55 -3.41 -25.93
N ALA A 280 23.76 -2.83 -25.90
CA ALA A 280 24.25 -1.99 -27.00
C ALA A 280 24.40 -2.86 -28.26
N ASP A 281 23.72 -2.46 -29.33
CA ASP A 281 23.72 -3.18 -30.60
C ASP A 281 23.47 -2.19 -31.74
N GLN A 282 24.47 -2.03 -32.62
CA GLN A 282 24.38 -1.14 -33.78
C GLN A 282 23.34 -1.62 -34.82
N ALA A 283 23.00 -2.91 -34.82
CA ALA A 283 21.93 -3.47 -35.63
C ALA A 283 20.58 -3.48 -34.89
N GLY A 284 20.53 -3.10 -33.61
CA GLY A 284 19.32 -3.11 -32.80
C GLY A 284 18.27 -2.10 -33.28
N ASP A 285 17.00 -2.45 -33.12
CA ASP A 285 15.86 -1.64 -33.58
C ASP A 285 15.47 -0.52 -32.60
N GLY A 286 16.05 -0.51 -31.39
CA GLY A 286 15.83 0.51 -30.39
C GLY A 286 16.90 1.60 -30.40
N THR A 287 16.54 2.81 -29.97
CA THR A 287 17.50 3.90 -29.69
C THR A 287 17.28 4.43 -28.29
N VAL A 288 18.34 4.56 -27.48
CA VAL A 288 18.23 5.16 -26.14
C VAL A 288 17.91 6.64 -26.29
N SER A 289 16.76 7.10 -25.79
CA SER A 289 16.40 8.52 -25.76
C SER A 289 16.81 9.19 -24.44
N ALA A 290 16.84 8.45 -23.35
CA ALA A 290 17.29 8.94 -22.05
C ALA A 290 17.89 7.81 -21.19
N VAL A 291 18.88 8.17 -20.37
CA VAL A 291 19.45 7.31 -19.33
C VAL A 291 19.50 8.08 -18.02
N SER A 292 19.15 7.41 -16.92
CA SER A 292 19.23 7.95 -15.57
C SER A 292 19.90 6.94 -14.65
N PHE A 293 21.06 7.30 -14.10
CA PHE A 293 21.74 6.49 -13.11
C PHE A 293 21.19 6.77 -11.71
N MET A 294 20.74 5.72 -11.03
CA MET A 294 20.08 5.79 -9.72
C MET A 294 20.87 5.01 -8.64
N GLY A 295 22.18 4.83 -8.83
CA GLY A 295 23.03 4.06 -7.93
C GLY A 295 22.99 2.56 -8.23
N ALA A 296 22.12 1.81 -7.56
CA ALA A 296 22.04 0.35 -7.76
C ALA A 296 21.51 -0.05 -9.15
N ASN A 297 20.75 0.85 -9.79
CA ASN A 297 20.12 0.61 -11.08
C ASN A 297 20.37 1.79 -12.04
N ALA A 298 20.41 1.48 -13.33
CA ALA A 298 20.24 2.44 -14.41
C ALA A 298 18.84 2.27 -15.01
N LEU A 299 18.14 3.38 -15.23
CA LEU A 299 16.86 3.41 -15.92
C LEU A 299 17.05 4.01 -17.32
N TYR A 300 16.67 3.25 -18.34
CA TYR A 300 16.72 3.64 -19.73
C TYR A 300 15.32 3.91 -20.26
N THR A 301 15.19 4.92 -21.12
CA THR A 301 14.05 5.08 -22.01
C THR A 301 14.54 4.81 -23.43
N VAL A 302 13.89 3.87 -24.11
CA VAL A 302 14.26 3.40 -25.45
C VAL A 302 13.11 3.65 -26.41
N GLU A 303 13.39 4.36 -27.50
CA GLU A 303 12.47 4.53 -28.62
C GLU A 303 12.58 3.32 -29.55
N ILE A 304 11.49 2.59 -29.74
CA ILE A 304 11.42 1.42 -30.63
C ILE A 304 10.00 1.29 -31.20
N GLY A 305 9.88 1.10 -32.52
CA GLY A 305 8.57 0.98 -33.19
C GLY A 305 7.60 2.15 -32.95
N GLY A 306 8.13 3.36 -32.77
CA GLY A 306 7.32 4.56 -32.48
C GLY A 306 6.78 4.63 -31.04
N ARG A 307 7.37 3.88 -30.10
CA ARG A 307 6.98 3.84 -28.68
C ARG A 307 8.19 4.02 -27.77
N GLN A 308 7.92 4.55 -26.58
CA GLN A 308 8.89 4.63 -25.48
C GLN A 308 8.76 3.41 -24.55
N ILE A 309 9.86 2.68 -24.42
CA ILE A 309 9.99 1.52 -23.52
C ILE A 309 10.97 1.86 -22.41
N ARG A 310 10.55 1.65 -21.17
CA ARG A 310 11.40 1.79 -19.99
C ARG A 310 12.06 0.47 -19.67
N VAL A 311 13.37 0.50 -19.42
CA VAL A 311 14.16 -0.68 -19.05
C VAL A 311 14.99 -0.35 -17.82
N SER A 312 15.04 -1.25 -16.84
CA SER A 312 15.88 -1.10 -15.66
C SER A 312 16.96 -2.16 -15.64
N GLN A 313 18.21 -1.72 -15.53
CA GLN A 313 19.37 -2.61 -15.43
C GLN A 313 20.04 -2.42 -14.08
N SER A 314 20.13 -3.49 -13.29
CA SER A 314 20.86 -3.49 -12.02
C SER A 314 22.37 -3.65 -12.24
N GLY A 315 23.17 -2.95 -11.43
CA GLY A 315 24.62 -3.15 -11.39
C GLY A 315 25.37 -2.75 -12.66
N ALA A 316 24.85 -1.79 -13.45
CA ALA A 316 25.52 -1.32 -14.65
C ALA A 316 26.85 -0.62 -14.31
N GLU A 317 27.98 -1.23 -14.69
CA GLU A 317 29.31 -0.62 -14.57
C GLU A 317 29.55 0.47 -15.62
N THR A 318 29.01 0.27 -16.82
CA THR A 318 29.07 1.20 -17.95
C THR A 318 27.65 1.48 -18.44
N LEU A 319 27.33 2.75 -18.66
CA LEU A 319 26.03 3.17 -19.18
C LEU A 319 26.03 3.16 -20.71
N ILE A 320 24.87 2.82 -21.29
CA ILE A 320 24.58 3.02 -22.71
C ILE A 320 24.09 4.46 -22.87
N ASP A 321 24.78 5.25 -23.68
CA ASP A 321 24.51 6.68 -23.83
C ASP A 321 23.25 6.95 -24.67
N ALA A 322 22.63 8.11 -24.44
CA ALA A 322 21.56 8.59 -25.30
C ALA A 322 22.05 8.72 -26.76
N GLY A 323 21.19 8.31 -27.70
CA GLY A 323 21.47 8.23 -29.13
C GLY A 323 22.09 6.91 -29.59
N GLN A 324 22.52 6.03 -28.68
CA GLN A 324 23.05 4.71 -29.06
C GLN A 324 21.92 3.75 -29.43
N ARG A 325 22.19 2.90 -30.43
CA ARG A 325 21.29 1.81 -30.83
C ARG A 325 21.42 0.62 -29.88
N VAL A 326 20.28 0.00 -29.60
CA VAL A 326 20.16 -1.10 -28.64
C VAL A 326 19.19 -2.17 -29.13
N ALA A 327 19.42 -3.40 -28.68
CA ALA A 327 18.43 -4.46 -28.78
C ALA A 327 17.76 -4.68 -27.42
N LEU A 328 16.45 -4.94 -27.45
CA LEU A 328 15.65 -5.31 -26.28
C LEU A 328 15.31 -6.79 -26.32
N GLN A 329 15.49 -7.47 -25.21
CA GLN A 329 15.17 -8.89 -25.07
C GLN A 329 14.19 -9.10 -23.92
N PHE A 330 13.21 -9.98 -24.13
CA PHE A 330 12.21 -10.39 -23.16
C PHE A 330 12.48 -11.87 -22.83
N PRO A 331 13.41 -12.17 -21.90
CA PRO A 331 13.92 -13.53 -21.69
C PRO A 331 12.89 -14.50 -21.08
N GLY A 332 11.81 -13.99 -20.50
CA GLY A 332 10.72 -14.79 -19.91
C GLY A 332 9.38 -14.52 -20.56
N SER A 333 8.33 -15.17 -20.04
CA SER A 333 6.96 -14.88 -20.43
C SER A 333 6.55 -13.48 -19.97
N VAL A 334 5.81 -12.77 -20.82
CA VAL A 334 5.24 -11.45 -20.49
C VAL A 334 3.82 -11.62 -19.98
N HIS A 335 3.45 -10.82 -18.98
CA HIS A 335 2.19 -10.96 -18.28
C HIS A 335 1.02 -10.39 -19.10
N LEU A 336 0.02 -11.22 -19.36
CA LEU A 336 -1.26 -10.82 -19.96
C LEU A 336 -2.15 -10.13 -18.92
N LEU A 337 -2.76 -9.01 -19.28
CA LEU A 337 -3.76 -8.32 -18.45
C LEU A 337 -5.18 -8.75 -18.80
N ASP A 338 -6.06 -8.78 -17.79
CA ASP A 338 -7.48 -9.15 -17.94
C ASP A 338 -8.28 -8.04 -18.65
N ASP A 339 -7.85 -6.79 -18.50
CA ASP A 339 -8.50 -5.65 -19.14
C ASP A 339 -8.13 -5.61 -20.63
N SER A 340 -9.13 -5.56 -21.51
CA SER A 340 -8.92 -5.28 -22.95
C SER A 340 -8.18 -3.95 -23.12
N VAL A 341 -7.41 -3.79 -24.20
CA VAL A 341 -6.66 -2.55 -24.54
C VAL A 341 -7.49 -1.31 -24.24
N ALA A 342 -7.29 -0.74 -23.04
CA ALA A 342 -8.03 0.42 -22.63
C ALA A 342 -7.34 1.59 -23.31
N GLY A 343 -8.04 2.23 -24.24
CA GLY A 343 -7.62 3.53 -24.77
C GLY A 343 -7.29 4.43 -23.59
N GLU A 344 -6.12 5.05 -23.64
CA GLU A 344 -5.54 5.95 -22.63
C GLU A 344 -6.65 6.64 -21.81
N ALA A 345 -6.84 6.19 -20.56
CA ALA A 345 -7.77 6.84 -19.66
C ALA A 345 -7.20 8.23 -19.31
N ALA A 346 -7.91 9.25 -19.80
CA ALA A 346 -7.66 10.67 -19.58
C ALA A 346 -7.78 11.11 -18.10
#